data_AF-A0A0T5Z6Z3-F1
#
_entry.id   AF-A0A0T5Z6Z3-F1
#
_cell.length_a   1.000
_cell.length_b   1.000
_cell.length_c   1.000
_cell.angle_alpha   90.00
_cell.angle_beta   90.00
_cell.angle_gamma   90.00
#
_symmetry.space_group_name_H-M   'P 1'
#
loop_
_entity.id
_entity.type
_entity.pdbx_description
1 polymer ?
#
loop_
_entity_poly.entity_id
_entity_poly.type
_entity_poly.pdbx_seq_one_letter_code
_entity_poly.pdbx_strand_id
1 'polypeptide(L)'
;MYAPSINRIFIPTLLSALLLAGCGGSDSSTAPAIGDSGGGSEQTTQLNIGGSVGDGPIINATVRLRDASNNILATTTSDGMARYSFDVSVPTNAFPLTIEAEGGIDLVTGMAPDFQLKSTVVNASQSNANLNPHSSMIVKLARAKG
;
A
#
# COMPACT_ATOMS: atom_id res chain seq x y z
N MET A 1 28.77 46.27 -16.97
CA MET A 1 28.12 46.45 -18.29
C MET A 1 27.25 45.22 -18.51
N TYR A 2 25.94 45.37 -18.29
CA TYR A 2 24.93 44.30 -18.34
C TYR A 2 24.14 44.45 -19.63
N ALA A 3 24.11 43.42 -20.47
CA ALA A 3 23.32 43.39 -21.69
C ALA A 3 22.12 42.46 -21.48
N PRO A 4 20.87 42.88 -21.77
CA PRO A 4 19.72 41.99 -21.77
C PRO A 4 19.50 41.43 -23.19
N SER A 5 19.29 40.13 -23.33
CA SER A 5 18.78 39.51 -24.56
C SER A 5 17.39 38.94 -24.35
N ILE A 6 16.52 39.26 -25.30
CA ILE A 6 15.07 39.17 -25.33
C ILE A 6 14.58 37.79 -25.78
N ASN A 7 13.61 37.25 -25.04
CA ASN A 7 12.43 36.45 -25.43
C ASN A 7 12.34 35.87 -26.86
N ARG A 8 12.06 34.55 -26.97
CA ARG A 8 11.10 33.98 -27.94
C ARG A 8 10.45 32.69 -27.42
N ILE A 9 9.16 32.80 -27.10
CA ILE A 9 8.20 31.72 -26.84
C ILE A 9 7.93 30.97 -28.15
N PHE A 10 8.03 29.63 -28.13
CA PHE A 10 7.56 28.75 -29.20
C PHE A 10 6.61 27.72 -28.60
N ILE A 11 5.31 27.86 -28.88
CA ILE A 11 4.27 26.89 -28.53
C ILE A 11 3.87 26.18 -29.82
N PRO A 12 4.13 24.88 -29.98
CA PRO A 12 3.50 24.12 -31.05
C PRO A 12 2.17 23.54 -30.56
N THR A 13 1.09 24.08 -31.11
CA THR A 13 -0.27 23.51 -31.14
C THR A 13 -0.25 22.11 -31.76
N LEU A 14 -0.67 21.09 -31.02
CA LEU A 14 -0.94 19.75 -31.53
C LEU A 14 -2.46 19.57 -31.68
N LEU A 15 -2.91 19.63 -32.93
CA LEU A 15 -4.29 19.42 -33.39
C LEU A 15 -4.32 18.10 -34.16
N SER A 16 -5.13 17.11 -33.75
CA SER A 16 -5.68 15.99 -34.54
C SER A 16 -6.12 14.86 -33.60
N ALA A 17 -7.16 14.07 -33.84
CA ALA A 17 -8.33 14.11 -34.70
C ALA A 17 -9.21 12.96 -34.17
N LEU A 18 -10.52 13.19 -33.98
CA LEU A 18 -11.49 12.14 -33.65
C LEU A 18 -11.63 11.18 -34.84
N LEU A 19 -11.53 9.87 -34.60
CA LEU A 19 -12.03 8.85 -35.51
C LEU A 19 -13.10 8.01 -34.79
N LEU A 20 -14.33 8.14 -35.29
CA LEU A 20 -15.49 7.30 -35.00
C LEU A 20 -15.42 6.05 -35.91
N ALA A 21 -15.45 4.85 -35.32
CA ALA A 21 -15.80 3.58 -35.97
C ALA A 21 -16.17 2.57 -34.86
N GLY A 22 -17.23 1.76 -34.93
CA GLY A 22 -18.24 1.58 -35.95
C GLY A 22 -19.47 0.86 -35.36
N CYS A 23 -20.60 1.02 -36.01
CA CYS A 23 -21.82 0.27 -35.78
C CYS A 23 -21.98 -0.69 -36.96
N GLY A 24 -21.97 -2.00 -36.70
CA GLY A 24 -22.16 -3.05 -37.69
C GLY A 24 -22.88 -4.21 -37.03
N GLY A 25 -24.19 -4.28 -37.21
CA GLY A 25 -25.02 -5.41 -36.78
C GLY A 25 -25.04 -6.51 -37.84
N SER A 26 -25.29 -7.75 -37.39
CA SER A 26 -26.32 -8.66 -37.93
C SER A 26 -26.08 -10.09 -37.40
N ASP A 27 -27.20 -10.75 -37.18
CA ASP A 27 -27.39 -11.93 -36.33
C ASP A 27 -26.82 -13.23 -36.92
N SER A 28 -26.34 -14.11 -36.05
CA SER A 28 -26.39 -15.55 -36.30
C SER A 28 -26.45 -16.32 -34.98
N SER A 29 -27.56 -17.01 -34.82
CA SER A 29 -27.87 -17.94 -33.73
C SER A 29 -26.83 -19.06 -33.63
N THR A 30 -26.07 -19.07 -32.54
CA THR A 30 -25.53 -20.28 -31.91
C THR A 30 -25.65 -20.13 -30.40
N ALA A 31 -25.88 -21.26 -29.73
CA ALA A 31 -26.44 -21.43 -28.39
C ALA A 31 -25.89 -20.52 -27.26
N PRO A 32 -26.66 -20.30 -26.17
CA PRO A 32 -26.15 -19.62 -25.00
C PRO A 32 -25.07 -20.49 -24.35
N ALA A 33 -23.80 -20.15 -24.59
CA ALA A 33 -22.77 -20.52 -23.65
C ALA A 33 -23.05 -19.73 -22.38
N ILE A 34 -23.64 -20.40 -21.40
CA ILE A 34 -23.57 -20.01 -20.00
C ILE A 34 -22.10 -20.14 -19.62
N GLY A 35 -21.33 -19.11 -19.97
CA GLY A 35 -20.01 -18.88 -19.43
C GLY A 35 -20.21 -18.45 -17.99
N ASP A 36 -20.30 -19.44 -17.10
CA ASP A 36 -19.91 -19.27 -15.71
C ASP A 36 -18.42 -18.93 -15.70
N SER A 37 -18.13 -17.66 -15.99
CA SER A 37 -16.93 -17.03 -15.48
C SER A 37 -17.28 -16.62 -14.05
N GLY A 38 -17.23 -17.60 -13.14
CA GLY A 38 -16.99 -17.39 -11.71
C GLY A 38 -15.62 -16.74 -11.49
N GLY A 39 -15.32 -15.67 -12.22
CA GLY A 39 -14.33 -14.70 -11.84
C GLY A 39 -14.94 -13.96 -10.67
N GLY A 40 -14.75 -14.50 -9.47
CA GLY A 40 -14.86 -13.71 -8.26
C GLY A 40 -13.87 -12.57 -8.44
N SER A 41 -14.35 -11.43 -8.95
CA SER A 41 -13.59 -10.18 -8.93
C SER A 41 -13.31 -9.94 -7.46
N GLU A 42 -12.09 -10.26 -7.02
CA GLU A 42 -11.67 -9.93 -5.67
C GLU A 42 -11.81 -8.43 -5.54
N GLN A 43 -12.83 -8.00 -4.80
CA GLN A 43 -13.09 -6.59 -4.61
C GLN A 43 -11.89 -6.04 -3.85
N THR A 44 -11.06 -5.25 -4.53
CA THR A 44 -9.90 -4.62 -3.92
C THR A 44 -10.26 -3.23 -3.41
N THR A 45 -9.44 -2.72 -2.50
CA THR A 45 -9.54 -1.37 -1.96
C THR A 45 -8.15 -0.77 -1.86
N GLN A 46 -8.04 0.53 -2.12
CA GLN A 46 -6.77 1.25 -1.98
C GLN A 46 -6.49 1.47 -0.50
N LEU A 47 -5.29 1.12 -0.07
CA LEU A 47 -4.80 1.34 1.27
C LEU A 47 -3.61 2.30 1.23
N ASN A 48 -3.78 3.45 1.85
CA ASN A 48 -2.69 4.37 2.16
C ASN A 48 -2.51 4.40 3.68
N ILE A 49 -1.46 3.75 4.16
CA ILE A 49 -1.22 3.55 5.60
C ILE A 49 0.24 3.88 5.90
N GLY A 50 0.47 4.62 6.97
CA GLY A 50 1.81 4.88 7.48
C GLY A 50 1.87 4.82 8.99
N GLY A 51 3.05 5.05 9.53
CA GLY A 51 3.27 5.13 10.96
C GLY A 51 4.75 5.26 11.29
N SER A 52 5.08 5.12 12.57
CA SER A 52 6.46 5.02 13.05
C SER A 52 6.76 3.66 13.66
N VAL A 53 8.04 3.30 13.69
CA VAL A 53 8.57 2.11 14.38
C VAL A 53 9.19 2.52 15.71
N GLY A 54 8.78 1.85 16.79
CA GLY A 54 9.21 2.11 18.16
C GLY A 54 8.71 3.43 18.76
N ASP A 55 7.70 4.06 18.16
CA ASP A 55 7.32 5.46 18.41
C ASP A 55 8.41 6.49 18.03
N GLY A 56 9.26 6.14 17.05
CA GLY A 56 10.18 7.10 16.41
C GLY A 56 11.69 6.82 16.47
N PRO A 57 12.25 5.91 17.29
CA PRO A 57 13.69 5.75 17.34
C PRO A 57 14.23 4.61 16.46
N ILE A 58 13.39 3.76 15.86
CA ILE A 58 13.88 2.54 15.16
C ILE A 58 13.92 2.76 13.64
N ILE A 59 15.12 3.03 13.12
CA ILE A 59 15.38 3.23 11.69
C ILE A 59 15.85 1.93 11.02
N ASN A 60 15.75 1.85 9.69
CA ASN A 60 16.19 0.71 8.89
C ASN A 60 15.55 -0.64 9.28
N ALA A 61 14.41 -0.63 9.98
CA ALA A 61 13.68 -1.85 10.30
C ALA A 61 12.96 -2.35 9.05
N THR A 62 12.99 -3.66 8.80
CA THR A 62 12.19 -4.27 7.74
C THR A 62 10.73 -4.29 8.19
N VAL A 63 9.84 -3.64 7.45
CA VAL A 63 8.41 -3.53 7.77
C VAL A 63 7.60 -4.31 6.74
N ARG A 64 6.77 -5.24 7.20
CA ARG A 64 5.98 -6.16 6.36
C ARG A 64 4.50 -5.96 6.63
N LEU A 65 3.72 -5.81 5.56
CA LEU A 65 2.26 -5.82 5.61
C LEU A 65 1.78 -7.24 5.28
N ARG A 66 0.96 -7.81 6.15
CA ARG A 66 0.39 -9.15 6.00
C ARG A 66 -1.13 -9.15 6.04
N ASP A 67 -1.73 -10.08 5.30
CA ASP A 67 -3.15 -10.37 5.40
C ASP A 67 -3.49 -11.20 6.67
N ALA A 68 -4.78 -11.46 6.87
CA ALA A 68 -5.28 -12.30 7.97
C ALA A 68 -4.75 -13.76 7.91
N SER A 69 -4.35 -14.24 6.74
CA SER A 69 -3.75 -15.57 6.52
C SER A 69 -2.23 -15.59 6.73
N ASN A 70 -1.63 -14.46 7.13
CA ASN A 70 -0.20 -14.20 7.28
C ASN A 70 0.62 -14.21 5.97
N ASN A 71 -0.01 -14.13 4.80
CA ASN A 71 0.70 -13.90 3.54
C ASN A 71 1.22 -12.47 3.49
N ILE A 72 2.39 -12.27 2.87
CA ILE A 72 2.99 -10.93 2.74
C ILE A 72 2.39 -10.26 1.52
N LEU A 73 1.76 -9.10 1.74
CA LEU A 73 1.21 -8.26 0.70
C LEU A 73 2.23 -7.23 0.21
N ALA A 74 3.04 -6.70 1.12
CA ALA A 74 4.07 -5.72 0.80
C ALA A 74 5.20 -5.74 1.84
N THR A 75 6.36 -5.22 1.46
CA THR A 75 7.52 -5.02 2.34
C THR A 75 8.16 -3.67 2.03
N THR A 76 8.57 -2.96 3.07
CA THR A 76 9.29 -1.68 3.02
C THR A 76 10.30 -1.63 4.16
N THR A 77 10.97 -0.50 4.33
CA THR A 77 11.93 -0.26 5.41
C THR A 77 11.61 1.06 6.11
N SER A 78 11.79 1.16 7.43
CA SER A 78 11.65 2.45 8.12
C SER A 78 12.77 3.42 7.74
N ASP A 79 12.41 4.67 7.47
CA ASP A 79 13.34 5.71 7.04
C ASP A 79 14.21 6.26 8.19
N GLY A 80 15.05 7.27 7.90
CA GLY A 80 15.90 7.92 8.90
C GLY A 80 15.15 8.69 10.00
N MET A 81 13.83 8.85 9.87
CA MET A 81 12.93 9.39 10.89
C MET A 81 12.05 8.29 11.51
N ALA A 82 12.44 7.02 11.32
CA ALA A 82 11.73 5.81 11.76
C ALA A 82 10.29 5.70 11.23
N ARG A 83 9.97 6.37 10.12
CA ARG A 83 8.65 6.30 9.49
C ARG A 83 8.62 5.23 8.40
N TYR A 84 7.45 4.68 8.18
CA TYR A 84 7.18 3.80 7.04
C TYR A 84 5.83 4.16 6.42
N SER A 85 5.63 3.75 5.18
CA SER A 85 4.33 3.84 4.51
C SER A 85 4.13 2.72 3.49
N PHE A 86 2.87 2.39 3.26
CA PHE A 86 2.41 1.54 2.17
C PHE A 86 1.33 2.29 1.39
N ASP A 87 1.44 2.22 0.06
CA ASP A 87 0.41 2.67 -0.88
C ASP A 87 0.14 1.51 -1.84
N VAL A 88 -0.87 0.71 -1.51
CA VAL A 88 -1.10 -0.60 -2.12
C VAL A 88 -2.59 -0.88 -2.31
N SER A 89 -2.94 -1.65 -3.33
CA SER A 89 -4.29 -2.20 -3.49
C SER A 89 -4.36 -3.57 -2.83
N VAL A 90 -5.32 -3.77 -1.93
CA VAL A 90 -5.48 -5.02 -1.16
C VAL A 90 -6.89 -5.58 -1.32
N PRO A 91 -7.09 -6.90 -1.31
CA PRO A 91 -8.42 -7.49 -1.27
C PRO A 91 -9.20 -7.03 -0.03
N THR A 92 -10.49 -6.72 -0.18
CA THR A 92 -11.34 -6.25 0.93
C THR A 92 -11.54 -7.32 2.01
N ASN A 93 -11.43 -8.61 1.66
CA ASN A 93 -11.47 -9.73 2.59
C ASN A 93 -10.11 -10.03 3.27
N ALA A 94 -9.04 -9.29 2.95
CA ALA A 94 -7.72 -9.50 3.57
C ALA A 94 -7.64 -8.98 5.02
N PHE A 95 -8.54 -8.07 5.42
CA PHE A 95 -8.58 -7.50 6.75
C PHE A 95 -9.01 -8.52 7.83
N PRO A 96 -8.53 -8.38 9.08
CA PRO A 96 -7.59 -7.37 9.55
C PRO A 96 -6.16 -7.63 9.04
N LEU A 97 -5.49 -6.56 8.60
CA LEU A 97 -4.09 -6.64 8.19
C LEU A 97 -3.18 -6.48 9.42
N THR A 98 -1.98 -7.04 9.34
CA THR A 98 -0.96 -6.87 10.37
C THR A 98 0.31 -6.32 9.79
N ILE A 99 0.85 -5.32 10.48
CA ILE A 99 2.12 -4.70 10.15
C ILE A 99 3.13 -5.17 11.17
N GLU A 100 4.24 -5.69 10.69
CA GLU A 100 5.31 -6.24 11.52
C GLU A 100 6.62 -5.54 11.18
N ALA A 101 7.37 -5.12 12.18
CA ALA A 101 8.72 -4.59 12.01
C ALA A 101 9.74 -5.49 12.73
N GLU A 102 10.85 -5.78 12.04
CA GLU A 102 11.96 -6.57 12.55
C GLU A 102 13.32 -5.95 12.22
N GLY A 103 14.31 -6.17 13.09
CA GLY A 103 15.65 -5.59 12.95
C GLY A 103 15.66 -4.07 13.09
N GLY A 104 16.53 -3.41 12.32
CA GLY A 104 16.77 -1.98 12.41
C GLY A 104 17.74 -1.58 13.52
N ILE A 105 17.86 -0.29 13.76
CA ILE A 105 18.70 0.31 14.80
C ILE A 105 17.82 1.26 15.61
N ASP A 106 17.70 1.00 16.91
CA ASP A 106 17.17 1.97 17.86
C ASP A 106 18.22 3.06 18.11
N LEU A 107 17.91 4.29 17.68
CA LEU A 107 18.77 5.45 17.80
C LEU A 107 19.06 5.85 19.26
N VAL A 108 18.27 5.39 20.23
CA VAL A 108 18.49 5.66 21.65
C VAL A 108 19.55 4.72 22.22
N THR A 109 19.48 3.43 21.88
CA THR A 109 20.38 2.40 22.45
C THR A 109 21.54 2.02 21.55
N GLY A 110 21.47 2.32 20.25
CA GLY A 110 22.42 1.87 19.23
C GLY A 110 22.31 0.38 18.89
N MET A 111 21.28 -0.31 19.39
CA MET A 111 21.08 -1.75 19.21
C MET A 111 19.84 -2.04 18.37
N ALA A 112 19.78 -3.23 17.79
CA ALA A 112 18.55 -3.73 17.18
C ALA A 112 17.56 -4.15 18.28
N PRO A 113 16.24 -3.92 18.11
CA PRO A 113 15.22 -4.52 18.95
C PRO A 113 15.33 -6.05 18.94
N ASP A 114 15.15 -6.67 20.11
CA ASP A 114 15.20 -8.12 20.32
C ASP A 114 13.85 -8.82 20.12
N PHE A 115 12.79 -8.07 19.80
CA PHE A 115 11.47 -8.61 19.44
C PHE A 115 10.85 -7.87 18.25
N GLN A 116 9.97 -8.58 17.53
CA GLN A 116 9.17 -7.98 16.47
C GLN A 116 8.10 -7.06 17.06
N LEU A 117 8.05 -5.84 16.55
CA LEU A 117 6.95 -4.93 16.82
C LEU A 117 5.80 -5.23 15.86
N LYS A 118 4.57 -5.11 16.36
CA LYS A 118 3.36 -5.40 15.59
C LYS A 118 2.32 -4.30 15.77
N SER A 119 1.57 -4.03 14.71
CA SER A 119 0.37 -3.21 14.73
C SER A 119 -0.68 -3.82 13.80
N THR A 120 -1.93 -3.38 13.91
CA THR A 120 -3.04 -3.91 13.11
C THR A 120 -3.76 -2.80 12.37
N VAL A 121 -4.28 -3.12 11.19
CA VAL A 121 -5.16 -2.26 10.41
C VAL A 121 -6.48 -3.00 10.24
N VAL A 122 -7.56 -2.41 10.73
CA VAL A 122 -8.87 -3.09 10.78
C VAL A 122 -9.77 -2.79 9.60
N ASN A 123 -9.50 -1.71 8.86
CA ASN A 123 -10.21 -1.34 7.64
C ASN A 123 -9.36 -0.42 6.76
N ALA A 124 -9.77 -0.22 5.51
CA ALA A 124 -9.04 0.60 4.53
C ALA A 124 -9.09 2.12 4.80
N SER A 125 -9.97 2.59 5.68
CA SER A 125 -10.06 4.01 6.05
C SER A 125 -9.04 4.42 7.11
N GLN A 126 -8.36 3.46 7.75
CA GLN A 126 -7.29 3.73 8.69
C GLN A 126 -6.02 4.14 7.93
N SER A 127 -5.48 5.31 8.26
CA SER A 127 -4.27 5.86 7.62
C SER A 127 -3.03 5.90 8.52
N ASN A 128 -3.19 5.55 9.80
CA ASN A 128 -2.09 5.50 10.76
C ASN A 128 -2.05 4.16 11.52
N ALA A 129 -0.86 3.58 11.68
CA ALA A 129 -0.59 2.41 12.49
C ALA A 129 0.84 2.46 13.07
N ASN A 130 1.01 3.03 14.27
CA ASN A 130 2.31 2.99 14.93
C ASN A 130 2.63 1.58 15.45
N LEU A 131 3.89 1.17 15.27
CA LEU A 131 4.43 -0.06 15.82
C LEU A 131 5.19 0.27 17.09
N ASN A 132 4.68 -0.18 18.24
CA ASN A 132 5.30 0.03 19.53
C ASN A 132 5.00 -1.16 20.47
N PRO A 133 5.62 -1.24 21.66
CA PRO A 133 5.37 -2.34 22.58
C PRO A 133 3.90 -2.50 22.97
N HIS A 134 3.13 -1.40 23.03
CA HIS A 134 1.70 -1.43 23.36
C HIS A 134 0.86 -2.05 22.24
N SER A 135 0.98 -1.57 21.00
CA SER A 135 0.27 -2.15 19.85
C SER A 135 0.67 -3.60 19.64
N SER A 136 1.94 -3.93 19.89
CA SER A 136 2.43 -5.30 19.83
C SER A 136 1.75 -6.21 20.84
N MET A 137 1.59 -5.75 22.09
CA MET A 137 0.90 -6.51 23.13
C MET A 137 -0.59 -6.69 22.79
N ILE A 138 -1.26 -5.65 22.28
CA ILE A 138 -2.66 -5.73 21.85
C ILE A 138 -2.82 -6.78 20.75
N VAL A 139 -1.99 -6.74 19.69
CA VAL A 139 -2.05 -7.69 18.58
C VAL A 139 -1.77 -9.12 19.06
N LYS A 140 -0.75 -9.32 19.91
CA LYS A 140 -0.42 -10.63 20.47
C LYS A 140 -1.56 -11.19 21.32
N LEU A 141 -2.17 -10.38 22.20
CA LEU A 141 -3.30 -10.81 23.03
C LEU A 141 -4.55 -11.11 22.20
N ALA A 142 -4.87 -10.29 21.20
CA ALA A 142 -6.01 -10.51 20.32
C ALA A 142 -5.88 -11.84 19.55
N ARG A 143 -4.66 -12.18 19.12
CA ARG A 143 -4.35 -13.43 18.42
C ARG A 143 -4.19 -14.64 19.34
N ALA A 144 -3.86 -14.44 20.62
CA ALA A 144 -3.73 -15.55 21.58
C ALA A 144 -5.07 -16.17 22.00
N LYS A 145 -6.19 -15.50 21.73
CA LYS A 145 -7.55 -15.97 22.04
C LYS A 145 -8.32 -16.49 20.83
N GLY A 146 -7.68 -16.61 19.66
CA GLY A 146 -8.25 -17.11 18.41
C GLY A 146 -7.77 -18.51 18.09
#